data_AF-A0A7J4KM22-F1
#
_entry.id   AF-A0A7J4KM22-F1
#
_cell.length_a   1.000
_cell.length_b   1.000
_cell.length_c   1.000
_cell.angle_alpha   90.00
_cell.angle_beta   90.00
_cell.angle_gamma   90.00
#
_symmetry.space_group_name_H-M   'P 1'
#
loop_
_entity.id
_entity.type
_entity.pdbx_description
1 polymer ?
#
loop_
_entity_poly.entity_id
_entity_poly.type
_entity_poly.pdbx_seq_one_letter_code
_entity_poly.pdbx_strand_id
1 'polypeptide(L)'
;MPNMGGKNMGTTCMQTIQRRWDAACKVLFKRELGDIGEYAKWLTHNNEPIIHRKSSVTGKDVAYAISAYGEGSKWIGFDEIDFGKSYPPLNLNEIKDIDSIAQAVRERIYYAGSVILGNSGEVEKSSNISDSFFMHETGKFGDCKYLAFSTLGRLCDSCFGCNGIGESQFCIKSYETFKEKRCFEFWMGQNSSDCYYSHNLSSCSDCMFCFSLKNRRNSIGNLELEPEKYRRIKDSLVFQLASELEQKKEAPSLIDIVGGVPLAKPLLPNMPKETKKEGNMMPIEGEFAKTCEILFGKRLPGRIDDYSEWLSRRVRKSEQHLSAASGKTVRRWDYCNYFLLPKNRLLTQAEALAFGESARISDKEAEGLTMEAVGRAIGKLAFFSTEYEEGTNTNIIECPTPTQSANSYRSSPVVYSKHCAYSFWPRSCEHVYGCNAMFDSEFCIHCYHSVKLKRCFEMDTCRDCTDSMFCHNCENVHESMFCFNVKNLRYAIGNAELGREKYLQVKGLVHRKILKQLGQRRNLEKDIYNVGMQK
;
A
#
# COMPACT_ATOMS: atom_id res chain seq x y z
N MET A 1 -34.75 11.38 37.60
CA MET A 1 -33.39 11.17 37.04
C MET A 1 -33.55 10.67 35.62
N PRO A 2 -32.85 11.23 34.61
CA PRO A 2 -32.89 10.69 33.25
C PRO A 2 -32.32 9.27 33.25
N ASN A 3 -32.98 8.36 32.54
CA ASN A 3 -32.54 6.98 32.44
C ASN A 3 -31.27 6.96 31.56
N MET A 4 -30.09 6.83 32.17
CA MET A 4 -28.83 6.67 31.42
C MET A 4 -28.82 5.28 30.81
N GLY A 5 -29.43 5.17 29.63
CA GLY A 5 -29.47 3.93 28.84
C GLY A 5 -28.04 3.40 28.68
N GLY A 6 -27.84 2.16 29.11
CA GLY A 6 -26.52 1.53 29.11
C GLY A 6 -25.96 1.52 27.69
N LYS A 7 -24.96 2.38 27.42
CA LYS A 7 -24.20 2.32 26.17
C LYS A 7 -23.63 0.91 26.07
N ASN A 8 -23.93 0.24 24.97
CA ASN A 8 -23.43 -1.10 24.70
C ASN A 8 -21.90 -1.03 24.72
N MET A 9 -21.28 -1.54 25.79
CA MET A 9 -19.84 -1.37 26.00
C MET A 9 -19.12 -2.23 24.97
N GLY A 10 -18.61 -1.57 23.92
CA GLY A 10 -17.82 -2.20 22.88
C GLY A 10 -16.59 -2.91 23.44
N THR A 11 -15.93 -3.68 22.59
CA THR A 11 -14.72 -4.42 22.94
C THR A 11 -13.60 -3.52 23.47
N THR A 12 -12.67 -4.11 24.23
CA THR A 12 -11.50 -3.42 24.78
C THR A 12 -10.68 -2.70 23.71
N CYS A 13 -10.58 -3.29 22.51
CA CYS A 13 -9.98 -2.66 21.33
C CYS A 13 -10.69 -1.35 20.96
N MET A 14 -11.99 -1.39 20.67
CA MET A 14 -12.74 -0.22 20.22
C MET A 14 -12.87 0.86 21.30
N GLN A 15 -12.99 0.51 22.57
CA GLN A 15 -12.94 1.49 23.66
C GLN A 15 -11.61 2.26 23.71
N THR A 16 -10.51 1.58 23.39
CA THR A 16 -9.17 2.19 23.40
C THR A 16 -8.95 3.06 22.15
N ILE A 17 -9.43 2.62 20.99
CA ILE A 17 -9.45 3.39 19.74
C ILE A 17 -10.32 4.66 19.91
N GLN A 18 -11.51 4.57 20.51
CA GLN A 18 -12.38 5.72 20.77
C GLN A 18 -11.66 6.82 21.57
N ARG A 19 -10.98 6.45 22.67
CA ARG A 19 -10.22 7.43 23.49
C ARG A 19 -9.12 8.13 22.69
N ARG A 20 -8.53 7.45 21.70
CA ARG A 20 -7.50 8.01 20.80
C ARG A 20 -8.13 8.93 19.75
N TRP A 21 -9.28 8.57 19.22
CA TRP A 21 -10.11 9.42 18.36
C TRP A 21 -10.56 10.70 19.08
N ASP A 22 -11.08 10.61 20.30
CA ASP A 22 -11.50 11.77 21.11
C ASP A 22 -10.34 12.74 21.36
N ALA A 23 -9.16 12.19 21.68
CA ALA A 23 -7.94 12.97 21.86
C ALA A 23 -7.45 13.63 20.56
N ALA A 24 -7.53 12.94 19.42
CA ALA A 24 -7.19 13.50 18.11
C ALA A 24 -8.14 14.65 17.75
N CYS A 25 -9.45 14.45 17.94
CA CYS A 25 -10.47 15.44 17.62
C CYS A 25 -10.32 16.71 18.48
N LYS A 26 -10.06 16.58 19.79
CA LYS A 26 -9.78 17.73 20.65
C LYS A 26 -8.61 18.58 20.16
N VAL A 27 -7.57 17.97 19.60
CA VAL A 27 -6.39 18.70 19.09
C VAL A 27 -6.69 19.39 17.76
N LEU A 28 -7.24 18.63 16.80
CA LEU A 28 -7.49 19.06 15.42
C LEU A 28 -8.70 20.01 15.30
N PHE A 29 -9.80 19.70 15.99
CA PHE A 29 -11.10 20.33 15.83
C PHE A 29 -11.57 21.14 17.04
N LYS A 30 -10.76 21.18 18.12
CA LYS A 30 -11.05 21.84 19.42
C LYS A 30 -12.25 21.27 20.19
N ARG A 31 -12.83 20.15 19.74
CA ARG A 31 -13.93 19.40 20.40
C ARG A 31 -13.85 17.91 20.07
N GLU A 32 -14.59 17.09 20.81
CA GLU A 32 -14.91 15.72 20.40
C GLU A 32 -15.94 15.74 19.26
N LEU A 33 -15.97 14.71 18.42
CA LEU A 33 -16.92 14.58 17.31
C LEU A 33 -17.96 13.46 17.52
N GLY A 34 -17.89 12.75 18.64
CA GLY A 34 -18.74 11.58 18.94
C GLY A 34 -18.05 10.24 18.63
N ASP A 35 -18.86 9.19 18.50
CA ASP A 35 -18.39 7.81 18.37
C ASP A 35 -17.75 7.58 16.98
N ILE A 36 -16.52 7.05 16.96
CA ILE A 36 -15.76 6.79 15.72
C ILE A 36 -16.49 5.81 14.79
N GLY A 37 -17.34 4.94 15.32
CA GLY A 37 -18.16 4.01 14.54
C GLY A 37 -19.18 4.72 13.65
N GLU A 38 -19.68 5.90 14.03
CA GLU A 38 -20.56 6.73 13.19
C GLU A 38 -19.83 7.24 11.94
N TYR A 39 -18.50 7.37 12.00
CA TYR A 39 -17.65 7.85 10.93
C TYR A 39 -17.10 6.73 10.02
N ALA A 40 -17.31 5.45 10.37
CA ALA A 40 -16.70 4.30 9.68
C ALA A 40 -16.88 4.30 8.15
N LYS A 41 -18.07 4.64 7.64
CA LYS A 41 -18.35 4.78 6.19
C LYS A 41 -17.42 5.81 5.53
N TRP A 42 -17.27 6.98 6.13
CA TRP A 42 -16.41 8.03 5.61
C TRP A 42 -14.93 7.68 5.77
N LEU A 43 -14.53 7.08 6.90
CA LEU A 43 -13.15 6.68 7.18
C LEU A 43 -12.65 5.56 6.25
N THR A 44 -13.53 4.63 5.85
CA THR A 44 -13.24 3.57 4.87
C THR A 44 -13.38 4.00 3.41
N HIS A 45 -14.03 5.14 3.12
CA HIS A 45 -14.30 5.55 1.73
C HIS A 45 -13.01 5.71 0.93
N ASN A 46 -12.92 5.07 -0.25
CA ASN A 46 -11.71 4.97 -1.09
C ASN A 46 -10.54 4.17 -0.49
N ASN A 47 -10.68 3.47 0.64
CA ASN A 47 -9.67 2.51 1.07
C ASN A 47 -9.90 1.16 0.39
N GLU A 48 -8.91 0.26 0.40
CA GLU A 48 -9.21 -1.14 0.05
C GLU A 48 -10.19 -1.70 1.09
N PRO A 49 -11.19 -2.49 0.68
CA PRO A 49 -12.07 -3.13 1.65
C PRO A 49 -11.32 -4.25 2.38
N ILE A 50 -11.45 -4.30 3.70
CA ILE A 50 -11.25 -5.55 4.43
C ILE A 50 -12.41 -6.48 4.10
N ILE A 51 -12.07 -7.70 3.67
CA ILE A 51 -13.03 -8.66 3.15
C ILE A 51 -13.39 -9.66 4.24
N HIS A 52 -14.69 -9.87 4.44
CA HIS A 52 -15.20 -10.88 5.35
C HIS A 52 -15.67 -12.12 4.58
N ARG A 53 -15.26 -13.31 5.05
CA ARG A 53 -15.65 -14.62 4.49
C ARG A 53 -15.94 -15.59 5.61
N LYS A 54 -16.71 -16.65 5.30
CA LYS A 54 -16.92 -17.76 6.23
C LYS A 54 -15.80 -18.78 6.09
N SER A 55 -15.25 -19.22 7.22
CA SER A 55 -14.31 -20.35 7.27
C SER A 55 -14.93 -21.60 6.65
N SER A 56 -14.19 -22.27 5.77
CA SER A 56 -14.56 -23.56 5.19
C SER A 56 -14.48 -24.72 6.19
N VAL A 57 -13.96 -24.49 7.41
CA VAL A 57 -13.84 -25.50 8.46
C VAL A 57 -14.93 -25.35 9.53
N THR A 58 -15.15 -24.14 10.05
CA THR A 58 -16.09 -23.90 11.17
C THR A 58 -17.29 -23.00 10.83
N GLY A 59 -17.30 -22.34 9.67
CA GLY A 59 -18.30 -21.32 9.35
C GLY A 59 -18.16 -20.01 10.14
N LYS A 60 -17.12 -19.83 10.96
CA LYS A 60 -16.76 -18.55 11.61
C LYS A 60 -16.58 -17.43 10.58
N ASP A 61 -16.79 -16.19 11.01
CA ASP A 61 -16.43 -15.01 10.21
C ASP A 61 -14.92 -14.73 10.31
N VAL A 62 -14.27 -14.54 9.17
CA VAL A 62 -12.81 -14.38 9.05
C VAL A 62 -12.52 -13.16 8.16
N ALA A 63 -11.62 -12.29 8.61
CA ALA A 63 -11.23 -11.08 7.90
C ALA A 63 -10.04 -11.34 6.95
N TYR A 64 -10.00 -10.65 5.81
CA TYR A 64 -8.97 -10.81 4.79
C TYR A 64 -8.55 -9.44 4.27
N ALA A 65 -7.25 -9.15 4.29
CA ALA A 65 -6.69 -7.93 3.69
C ALA A 65 -6.43 -8.08 2.18
N ILE A 66 -6.64 -9.27 1.63
CA ILE A 66 -6.26 -9.65 0.26
C ILE A 66 -7.50 -10.17 -0.46
N SER A 67 -7.86 -9.48 -1.55
CA SER A 67 -9.03 -9.77 -2.39
C SER A 67 -8.75 -10.68 -3.59
N ALA A 68 -7.47 -10.98 -3.84
CA ALA A 68 -7.00 -11.52 -5.12
C ALA A 68 -7.09 -13.05 -5.26
N TYR A 69 -7.34 -13.78 -4.17
CA TYR A 69 -7.51 -15.24 -4.19
C TYR A 69 -8.74 -15.62 -5.02
N GLY A 70 -8.62 -16.69 -5.81
CA GLY A 70 -9.64 -17.07 -6.78
C GLY A 70 -10.95 -17.54 -6.14
N GLU A 71 -12.04 -17.37 -6.87
CA GLU A 71 -13.35 -17.96 -6.54
C GLU A 71 -13.26 -19.50 -6.41
N GLY A 72 -14.07 -20.10 -5.55
CA GLY A 72 -13.99 -21.54 -5.25
C GLY A 72 -12.77 -21.97 -4.42
N SER A 73 -11.95 -21.02 -3.93
CA SER A 73 -10.90 -21.30 -2.95
C SER A 73 -11.49 -21.63 -1.57
N LYS A 74 -10.75 -22.39 -0.75
CA LYS A 74 -11.09 -22.66 0.65
C LYS A 74 -10.45 -21.65 1.59
N TRP A 75 -11.18 -21.29 2.64
CA TRP A 75 -10.90 -20.20 3.57
C TRP A 75 -10.74 -20.75 4.99
N ILE A 76 -9.85 -20.17 5.79
CA ILE A 76 -9.66 -20.58 7.20
C ILE A 76 -9.23 -19.38 8.05
N GLY A 77 -9.71 -19.26 9.29
CA GLY A 77 -9.17 -18.32 10.27
C GLY A 77 -7.81 -18.80 10.78
N PHE A 78 -6.89 -17.88 11.04
CA PHE A 78 -5.57 -18.21 11.56
C PHE A 78 -5.63 -18.94 12.92
N ASP A 79 -6.66 -18.68 13.72
CA ASP A 79 -6.96 -19.36 14.99
C ASP A 79 -7.50 -20.79 14.83
N GLU A 80 -7.88 -21.20 13.62
CA GLU A 80 -8.39 -22.54 13.30
C GLU A 80 -7.31 -23.48 12.74
N ILE A 81 -6.08 -23.00 12.55
CA ILE A 81 -4.97 -23.77 11.97
C ILE A 81 -4.35 -24.68 13.04
N ASP A 82 -4.51 -26.00 12.87
CA ASP A 82 -3.70 -26.98 13.59
C ASP A 82 -2.30 -27.11 12.96
N PHE A 83 -1.35 -26.31 13.48
CA PHE A 83 0.06 -26.39 13.10
C PHE A 83 0.76 -27.68 13.53
N GLY A 84 0.16 -28.49 14.42
CA GLY A 84 0.67 -29.80 14.83
C GLY A 84 0.25 -30.93 13.88
N LYS A 85 -0.71 -30.67 12.98
CA LYS A 85 -1.24 -31.66 12.03
C LYS A 85 -0.21 -32.09 10.99
N SER A 86 0.25 -33.33 11.11
CA SER A 86 1.05 -33.98 10.08
C SER A 86 0.18 -34.49 8.92
N TYR A 87 0.79 -34.58 7.74
CA TYR A 87 0.16 -35.14 6.55
C TYR A 87 1.04 -36.23 5.95
N PRO A 88 0.46 -37.29 5.33
CA PRO A 88 1.26 -38.31 4.68
C PRO A 88 1.99 -37.74 3.45
N PRO A 89 3.23 -38.20 3.17
CA PRO A 89 3.92 -38.00 1.90
C PRO A 89 3.03 -38.26 0.69
N LEU A 90 3.20 -37.46 -0.38
CA LEU A 90 2.56 -37.72 -1.66
C LEU A 90 3.17 -38.96 -2.35
N ASN A 91 2.33 -39.70 -3.06
CA ASN A 91 2.79 -40.78 -3.94
C ASN A 91 3.48 -40.17 -5.17
N LEU A 92 4.78 -40.42 -5.33
CA LEU A 92 5.56 -39.85 -6.44
C LEU A 92 5.03 -40.25 -7.83
N ASN A 93 4.36 -41.39 -7.95
CA ASN A 93 3.78 -41.86 -9.21
C ASN A 93 2.59 -41.03 -9.70
N GLU A 94 1.97 -40.25 -8.79
CA GLU A 94 0.87 -39.33 -9.11
C GLU A 94 1.39 -37.94 -9.54
N ILE A 95 2.65 -37.62 -9.24
CA ILE A 95 3.27 -36.32 -9.51
C ILE A 95 3.86 -36.28 -10.92
N LYS A 96 3.21 -35.50 -11.79
CA LYS A 96 3.59 -35.29 -13.19
C LYS A 96 4.05 -33.85 -13.44
N ASP A 97 3.31 -32.89 -12.89
CA ASP A 97 3.54 -31.45 -12.98
C ASP A 97 2.79 -30.66 -11.88
N ILE A 98 2.83 -29.33 -11.98
CA ILE A 98 2.15 -28.37 -11.07
C ILE A 98 0.67 -28.73 -10.86
N ASP A 99 -0.06 -29.07 -11.93
CA ASP A 99 -1.50 -29.30 -11.88
C ASP A 99 -1.81 -30.60 -11.11
N SER A 100 -1.01 -31.65 -11.33
CA SER A 100 -1.12 -32.89 -10.56
C SER A 100 -0.77 -32.73 -9.08
N ILE A 101 0.22 -31.89 -8.73
CA ILE A 101 0.56 -31.61 -7.33
C ILE A 101 -0.59 -30.85 -6.66
N ALA A 102 -1.06 -29.76 -7.27
CA ALA A 102 -2.17 -28.95 -6.76
C ALA A 102 -3.42 -29.80 -6.53
N GLN A 103 -3.75 -30.70 -7.47
CA GLN A 103 -4.85 -31.65 -7.34
C GLN A 103 -4.64 -32.64 -6.17
N ALA A 104 -3.43 -33.20 -6.02
CA ALA A 104 -3.12 -34.15 -4.94
C ALA A 104 -3.12 -33.50 -3.54
N VAL A 105 -2.78 -32.21 -3.45
CA VAL A 105 -2.76 -31.46 -2.18
C VAL A 105 -4.01 -30.61 -1.95
N ARG A 106 -5.02 -30.66 -2.84
CA ARG A 106 -6.21 -29.77 -2.80
C ARG A 106 -6.94 -29.79 -1.45
N GLU A 107 -6.94 -30.92 -0.73
CA GLU A 107 -7.57 -31.03 0.58
C GLU A 107 -6.77 -30.38 1.72
N ARG A 108 -5.51 -30.02 1.46
CA ARG A 108 -4.56 -29.37 2.37
C ARG A 108 -4.48 -27.85 2.13
N ILE A 109 -4.89 -27.36 0.96
CA ILE A 109 -4.87 -25.93 0.61
C ILE A 109 -6.05 -25.19 1.26
N TYR A 110 -5.72 -24.19 2.10
CA TYR A 110 -6.63 -23.18 2.63
C TYR A 110 -5.91 -21.83 2.68
N TYR A 111 -6.56 -20.75 2.23
CA TYR A 111 -6.04 -19.41 2.42
C TYR A 111 -6.44 -18.88 3.80
N ALA A 112 -5.45 -18.53 4.60
CA ALA A 112 -5.64 -18.02 5.94
C ALA A 112 -6.01 -16.53 5.93
N GLY A 113 -7.05 -16.19 6.69
CA GLY A 113 -7.40 -14.84 7.08
C GLY A 113 -7.28 -14.66 8.58
N SER A 114 -7.56 -13.45 9.05
CA SER A 114 -7.31 -13.01 10.43
C SER A 114 -5.87 -13.31 10.87
N VAL A 115 -4.90 -13.15 9.97
CA VAL A 115 -3.50 -13.54 10.21
C VAL A 115 -2.85 -12.54 11.18
N ILE A 116 -2.70 -12.96 12.44
CA ILE A 116 -2.09 -12.19 13.52
C ILE A 116 -0.75 -12.84 13.91
N LEU A 117 0.34 -12.08 13.79
CA LEU A 117 1.71 -12.55 13.98
C LEU A 117 2.47 -11.67 14.99
N GLY A 118 3.63 -12.19 15.44
CA GLY A 118 4.51 -11.49 16.36
C GLY A 118 3.86 -11.19 17.72
N ASN A 119 4.32 -10.14 18.37
CA ASN A 119 3.75 -9.66 19.64
C ASN A 119 2.59 -8.69 19.37
N SER A 120 1.43 -9.23 18.96
CA SER A 120 0.20 -8.46 18.68
C SER A 120 -0.89 -8.73 19.72
N GLY A 121 -1.77 -7.75 19.96
CA GLY A 121 -2.89 -7.90 20.90
C GLY A 121 -4.04 -6.92 20.65
N GLU A 122 -5.24 -7.24 21.12
CA GLU A 122 -6.45 -6.41 20.91
C GLU A 122 -6.69 -6.12 19.41
N VAL A 123 -6.81 -7.19 18.60
CA VAL A 123 -6.99 -7.10 17.15
C VAL A 123 -8.33 -7.69 16.72
N GLU A 124 -9.11 -6.91 15.98
CA GLU A 124 -10.48 -7.23 15.59
C GLU A 124 -10.73 -6.96 14.11
N LYS A 125 -11.45 -7.87 13.45
CA LYS A 125 -11.81 -7.78 12.03
C LYS A 125 -10.62 -7.42 11.12
N SER A 126 -9.42 -7.81 11.48
CA SER A 126 -8.18 -7.38 10.81
C SER A 126 -7.34 -8.59 10.40
N SER A 127 -6.51 -8.45 9.36
CA SER A 127 -5.64 -9.54 8.88
C SER A 127 -4.29 -9.03 8.38
N ASN A 128 -3.28 -9.90 8.42
CA ASN A 128 -1.90 -9.59 8.04
C ASN A 128 -1.35 -8.48 8.94
N ILE A 129 -1.44 -8.72 10.26
CA ILE A 129 -1.02 -7.82 11.33
C ILE A 129 0.19 -8.46 12.04
N SER A 130 1.29 -7.74 12.18
CA SER A 130 2.47 -8.17 12.96
C SER A 130 2.82 -7.15 14.03
N ASP A 131 3.17 -7.61 15.23
CA ASP A 131 3.77 -6.79 16.29
C ASP A 131 2.99 -5.48 16.60
N SER A 132 1.64 -5.55 16.60
CA SER A 132 0.75 -4.38 16.63
C SER A 132 -0.42 -4.49 17.63
N PHE A 133 -0.93 -3.36 18.12
CA PHE A 133 -1.91 -3.31 19.21
C PHE A 133 -3.10 -2.38 18.95
N PHE A 134 -4.31 -2.78 19.36
CA PHE A 134 -5.55 -2.00 19.21
C PHE A 134 -5.83 -1.68 17.73
N MET A 135 -6.22 -2.72 17.00
CA MET A 135 -6.39 -2.70 15.55
C MET A 135 -7.83 -3.12 15.21
N HIS A 136 -8.60 -2.27 14.51
CA HIS A 136 -9.99 -2.58 14.14
C HIS A 136 -10.29 -2.35 12.66
N GLU A 137 -10.73 -3.40 11.96
CA GLU A 137 -11.09 -3.33 10.53
C GLU A 137 -9.92 -2.80 9.68
N THR A 138 -8.76 -3.44 9.84
CA THR A 138 -7.49 -3.05 9.21
C THR A 138 -6.72 -4.21 8.58
N GLY A 139 -5.69 -3.92 7.77
CA GLY A 139 -4.80 -4.97 7.28
C GLY A 139 -3.49 -4.51 6.67
N LYS A 140 -2.56 -5.47 6.52
CA LYS A 140 -1.20 -5.27 5.98
C LYS A 140 -0.33 -4.33 6.84
N PHE A 141 -0.39 -4.48 8.17
CA PHE A 141 0.36 -3.64 9.12
C PHE A 141 1.45 -4.40 9.89
N GLY A 142 2.54 -3.69 10.15
CA GLY A 142 3.59 -4.10 11.10
C GLY A 142 3.98 -2.93 12.00
N ASP A 143 4.31 -3.21 13.24
CA ASP A 143 4.88 -2.24 14.20
C ASP A 143 3.95 -1.04 14.53
N CYS A 144 2.63 -1.25 14.65
CA CYS A 144 1.62 -0.18 14.75
C CYS A 144 0.75 -0.22 16.02
N LYS A 145 0.12 0.91 16.36
CA LYS A 145 -0.87 1.01 17.46
C LYS A 145 -2.05 1.92 17.13
N TYR A 146 -3.22 1.58 17.67
CA TYR A 146 -4.46 2.39 17.61
C TYR A 146 -4.87 2.78 16.18
N LEU A 147 -5.11 1.78 15.34
CA LEU A 147 -5.53 1.98 13.94
C LEU A 147 -6.96 1.48 13.74
N ALA A 148 -7.74 2.23 12.95
CA ALA A 148 -9.04 1.79 12.47
C ALA A 148 -9.24 2.14 10.99
N PHE A 149 -9.99 1.30 10.27
CA PHE A 149 -10.52 1.59 8.92
C PHE A 149 -9.45 1.88 7.86
N SER A 150 -8.33 1.16 7.88
CA SER A 150 -7.11 1.45 7.09
C SER A 150 -6.43 0.15 6.62
N THR A 151 -5.82 0.15 5.43
CA THR A 151 -5.35 -1.10 4.78
C THR A 151 -3.92 -1.07 4.24
N LEU A 152 -3.18 0.00 4.52
CA LEU A 152 -1.79 0.16 4.09
C LEU A 152 -1.08 1.15 5.02
N GLY A 153 0.13 0.82 5.48
CA GLY A 153 1.00 1.72 6.25
C GLY A 153 1.97 0.99 7.16
N ARG A 154 2.87 1.72 7.83
CA ARG A 154 3.83 1.18 8.81
C ARG A 154 4.30 2.24 9.81
N LEU A 155 4.38 1.88 11.10
CA LEU A 155 4.69 2.75 12.25
C LEU A 155 3.62 3.85 12.49
N CYS A 156 2.65 3.62 13.38
CA CYS A 156 1.58 4.60 13.66
C CYS A 156 1.10 4.56 15.13
N ASP A 157 0.73 5.73 15.68
CA ASP A 157 -0.12 5.95 16.88
C ASP A 157 -0.73 7.37 16.78
N SER A 158 -1.79 7.65 16.02
CA SER A 158 -2.89 6.80 15.53
C SER A 158 -3.33 7.26 14.12
N CYS A 159 -4.06 6.45 13.35
CA CYS A 159 -4.62 6.86 12.04
C CYS A 159 -6.05 6.32 11.80
N PHE A 160 -6.94 7.18 11.30
CA PHE A 160 -8.33 6.82 10.99
C PHE A 160 -8.80 7.60 9.74
N GLY A 161 -9.09 7.04 8.56
CA GLY A 161 -8.70 5.76 7.99
C GLY A 161 -7.88 6.01 6.73
N CYS A 162 -6.58 5.80 6.82
CA CYS A 162 -5.56 6.31 5.88
C CYS A 162 -5.07 5.19 4.94
N ASN A 163 -4.33 5.48 3.86
CA ASN A 163 -3.71 4.41 3.03
C ASN A 163 -2.46 4.88 2.25
N GLY A 164 -1.37 5.22 2.94
CA GLY A 164 -0.25 4.26 3.09
C GLY A 164 0.84 4.68 4.10
N ILE A 165 0.46 5.51 5.07
CA ILE A 165 1.34 6.32 5.93
C ILE A 165 2.43 5.59 6.75
N GLY A 166 3.43 6.38 7.15
CA GLY A 166 4.23 6.21 8.37
C GLY A 166 4.69 7.57 8.90
N GLU A 167 5.71 7.67 9.75
CA GLU A 167 5.52 7.55 11.20
C GLU A 167 4.54 8.65 11.67
N SER A 168 3.50 8.32 12.46
CA SER A 168 2.42 9.30 12.75
C SER A 168 1.99 9.34 14.21
N GLN A 169 1.76 10.56 14.71
CA GLN A 169 0.84 10.84 15.80
C GLN A 169 0.14 12.19 15.58
N PHE A 170 -1.09 12.33 15.12
CA PHE A 170 -2.13 11.38 14.71
C PHE A 170 -2.66 11.92 13.37
N CYS A 171 -3.26 11.08 12.51
CA CYS A 171 -3.79 11.53 11.22
C CYS A 171 -5.23 11.05 10.99
N ILE A 172 -6.07 11.95 10.49
CA ILE A 172 -7.40 11.65 9.97
C ILE A 172 -7.44 12.27 8.56
N LYS A 173 -8.29 11.87 7.63
CA LYS A 173 -8.19 10.62 6.88
C LYS A 173 -7.26 10.88 5.66
N SER A 174 -6.03 10.35 5.62
CA SER A 174 -4.94 10.87 4.76
C SER A 174 -4.45 9.94 3.62
N TYR A 175 -3.81 10.55 2.61
CA TYR A 175 -3.50 9.92 1.30
C TYR A 175 -2.06 10.17 0.79
N GLU A 176 -1.12 10.40 1.71
CA GLU A 176 0.16 9.66 1.84
C GLU A 176 1.17 10.52 2.58
N THR A 177 1.80 10.01 3.64
CA THR A 177 2.64 10.86 4.51
C THR A 177 3.80 10.13 5.20
N PHE A 178 4.90 10.85 5.43
CA PHE A 178 6.02 10.44 6.31
C PHE A 178 6.80 11.70 6.77
N LYS A 179 6.80 12.17 8.02
CA LYS A 179 6.33 11.66 9.32
C LYS A 179 5.59 12.78 10.09
N GLU A 180 4.37 12.55 10.56
CA GLU A 180 3.41 13.66 10.82
C GLU A 180 2.86 13.76 12.26
N LYS A 181 2.69 15.00 12.74
CA LYS A 181 1.95 15.35 13.98
C LYS A 181 1.34 16.76 13.90
N ARG A 182 0.02 17.01 13.88
CA ARG A 182 -1.14 16.12 13.67
C ARG A 182 -1.88 16.60 12.39
N CYS A 183 -2.61 15.73 11.69
CA CYS A 183 -3.08 16.05 10.33
C CYS A 183 -4.56 15.74 10.08
N PHE A 184 -5.23 16.59 9.28
CA PHE A 184 -6.57 16.31 8.75
C PHE A 184 -6.68 16.50 7.23
N GLU A 185 -6.89 15.39 6.54
CA GLU A 185 -6.86 15.17 5.08
C GLU A 185 -5.70 15.86 4.35
N PHE A 186 -4.51 15.29 4.56
CA PHE A 186 -3.26 15.70 3.93
C PHE A 186 -2.82 14.67 2.88
N TRP A 187 -2.41 15.15 1.70
CA TRP A 187 -2.03 14.33 0.55
C TRP A 187 -0.53 14.51 0.25
N MET A 188 0.20 13.41 0.05
CA MET A 188 1.59 13.41 -0.40
C MET A 188 2.51 14.34 0.44
N GLY A 189 2.52 14.14 1.76
CA GLY A 189 3.28 14.92 2.74
C GLY A 189 4.64 14.32 3.07
N GLN A 190 5.67 15.17 3.13
CA GLN A 190 7.01 14.80 3.58
C GLN A 190 7.46 15.71 4.73
N ASN A 191 7.82 15.13 5.87
CA ASN A 191 8.35 15.80 7.06
C ASN A 191 7.55 17.05 7.49
N SER A 192 6.22 16.99 7.50
CA SER A 192 5.37 18.17 7.72
C SER A 192 4.56 18.09 9.03
N SER A 193 3.86 19.16 9.40
CA SER A 193 3.01 19.19 10.61
C SER A 193 1.83 20.15 10.49
N ASP A 194 0.71 19.81 11.15
CA ASP A 194 -0.49 20.67 11.25
C ASP A 194 -1.00 21.22 9.90
N CYS A 195 -0.89 20.36 8.88
CA CYS A 195 -1.34 20.60 7.51
C CYS A 195 -2.76 20.08 7.28
N TYR A 196 -3.57 20.87 6.57
CA TYR A 196 -4.99 20.62 6.30
C TYR A 196 -5.27 20.76 4.80
N TYR A 197 -5.97 19.79 4.20
CA TYR A 197 -6.42 19.85 2.79
C TYR A 197 -5.34 20.29 1.80
N SER A 198 -4.12 19.83 2.00
CA SER A 198 -2.93 20.26 1.24
C SER A 198 -2.30 19.10 0.49
N HIS A 199 -1.51 19.39 -0.54
CA HIS A 199 -0.95 18.39 -1.45
C HIS A 199 0.54 18.63 -1.77
N ASN A 200 1.37 17.59 -1.74
CA ASN A 200 2.80 17.62 -2.15
C ASN A 200 3.62 18.65 -1.36
N LEU A 201 3.48 18.69 -0.02
CA LEU A 201 4.27 19.59 0.82
C LEU A 201 5.49 18.88 1.41
N SER A 202 6.61 19.60 1.46
CA SER A 202 7.85 19.09 2.06
C SER A 202 8.38 20.07 3.11
N SER A 203 8.64 19.57 4.33
CA SER A 203 9.19 20.35 5.45
C SER A 203 8.34 21.57 5.82
N CYS A 204 7.02 21.48 5.69
CA CYS A 204 6.09 22.58 5.92
C CYS A 204 5.35 22.41 7.25
N SER A 205 4.98 23.52 7.91
CA SER A 205 4.14 23.49 9.11
C SER A 205 3.01 24.49 9.02
N ASP A 206 1.86 24.24 9.64
CA ASP A 206 0.74 25.20 9.66
C ASP A 206 0.35 25.67 8.23
N CYS A 207 -0.01 24.72 7.37
CA CYS A 207 -0.44 24.98 5.99
C CYS A 207 -1.89 24.52 5.76
N MET A 208 -2.68 25.30 5.02
CA MET A 208 -4.09 24.97 4.74
C MET A 208 -4.42 25.27 3.28
N PHE A 209 -4.95 24.28 2.54
CA PHE A 209 -5.19 24.37 1.10
C PHE A 209 -3.97 24.77 0.26
N CYS A 210 -2.79 24.28 0.63
CA CYS A 210 -1.53 24.56 -0.06
C CYS A 210 -1.11 23.44 -1.02
N PHE A 211 -0.40 23.79 -2.09
CA PHE A 211 -0.02 22.90 -3.17
C PHE A 211 1.46 23.08 -3.54
N SER A 212 2.23 21.99 -3.46
CA SER A 212 3.60 21.87 -3.99
C SER A 212 4.63 22.87 -3.44
N LEU A 213 4.59 23.14 -2.13
CA LEU A 213 5.52 24.05 -1.43
C LEU A 213 6.64 23.29 -0.70
N LYS A 214 7.76 24.00 -0.47
CA LYS A 214 8.86 23.52 0.39
C LYS A 214 9.21 24.54 1.48
N ASN A 215 9.46 24.07 2.70
CA ASN A 215 9.94 24.88 3.83
C ASN A 215 9.04 26.09 4.19
N ARG A 216 7.73 26.00 3.99
CA ARG A 216 6.76 27.09 4.26
C ARG A 216 6.06 26.94 5.60
N ARG A 217 5.61 28.07 6.15
CA ARG A 217 4.85 28.16 7.41
C ARG A 217 3.64 29.09 7.30
N ASN A 218 2.68 28.97 8.21
CA ASN A 218 1.53 29.88 8.37
C ASN A 218 0.85 30.24 7.03
N SER A 219 0.65 29.26 6.16
CA SER A 219 0.29 29.48 4.76
C SER A 219 -1.14 29.04 4.45
N ILE A 220 -1.89 29.84 3.70
CA ILE A 220 -3.24 29.49 3.20
C ILE A 220 -3.28 29.73 1.70
N GLY A 221 -3.60 28.72 0.88
CA GLY A 221 -3.67 28.88 -0.57
C GLY A 221 -2.36 29.41 -1.17
N ASN A 222 -1.22 28.85 -0.74
CA ASN A 222 0.15 29.27 -1.08
C ASN A 222 0.50 30.74 -0.74
N LEU A 223 -0.36 31.46 -0.02
CA LEU A 223 -0.04 32.76 0.56
C LEU A 223 0.47 32.57 1.99
N GLU A 224 1.73 32.94 2.23
CA GLU A 224 2.35 33.02 3.56
C GLU A 224 1.80 34.26 4.30
N LEU A 225 1.31 34.07 5.53
CA LEU A 225 0.59 35.08 6.31
C LEU A 225 1.27 35.35 7.65
N GLU A 226 1.05 36.55 8.21
CA GLU A 226 1.39 36.84 9.61
C GLU A 226 0.71 35.84 10.57
N PRO A 227 1.41 35.36 11.63
CA PRO A 227 0.94 34.22 12.44
C PRO A 227 -0.45 34.42 13.06
N GLU A 228 -0.76 35.62 13.56
CA GLU A 228 -2.05 35.96 14.17
C GLU A 228 -3.17 36.00 13.12
N LYS A 229 -2.87 36.50 11.90
CA LYS A 229 -3.80 36.51 10.76
C LYS A 229 -4.09 35.07 10.31
N TYR A 230 -3.06 34.24 10.20
CA TYR A 230 -3.17 32.82 9.90
C TYR A 230 -4.06 32.08 10.91
N ARG A 231 -3.75 32.17 12.21
CA ARG A 231 -4.50 31.48 13.28
C ARG A 231 -5.99 31.82 13.25
N ARG A 232 -6.32 33.11 13.14
CA ARG A 232 -7.72 33.59 13.06
C ARG A 232 -8.50 32.97 11.89
N ILE A 233 -7.88 32.83 10.71
CA ILE A 233 -8.53 32.24 9.54
C ILE A 233 -8.63 30.71 9.71
N LYS A 234 -7.55 30.06 10.18
CA LYS A 234 -7.52 28.62 10.50
C LYS A 234 -8.63 28.22 11.47
N ASP A 235 -8.75 28.91 12.60
CA ASP A 235 -9.72 28.58 13.64
C ASP A 235 -11.17 28.69 13.12
N SER A 236 -11.47 29.68 12.28
CA SER A 236 -12.77 29.82 11.61
C SER A 236 -13.10 28.64 10.68
N LEU A 237 -12.13 28.24 9.85
CA LEU A 237 -12.30 27.14 8.90
C LEU A 237 -12.38 25.77 9.61
N VAL A 238 -11.55 25.56 10.62
CA VAL A 238 -11.58 24.36 11.48
C VAL A 238 -12.91 24.24 12.23
N PHE A 239 -13.47 25.34 12.71
CA PHE A 239 -14.80 25.34 13.34
C PHE A 239 -15.92 24.94 12.37
N GLN A 240 -15.88 25.44 11.13
CA GLN A 240 -16.82 25.06 10.06
C GLN A 240 -16.70 23.55 9.74
N LEU A 241 -15.49 23.06 9.46
CA LEU A 241 -15.20 21.65 9.20
C LEU A 241 -15.68 20.72 10.32
N ALA A 242 -15.42 21.09 11.58
CA ALA A 242 -15.85 20.31 12.73
C ALA A 242 -17.38 20.26 12.88
N SER A 243 -18.08 21.34 12.53
CA SER A 243 -19.55 21.39 12.54
C SER A 243 -20.16 20.53 11.44
N GLU A 244 -19.55 20.56 10.25
CA GLU A 244 -19.94 19.72 9.11
C GLU A 244 -19.74 18.24 9.41
N LEU A 245 -18.58 17.86 9.97
CA LEU A 245 -18.29 16.50 10.42
C LEU A 245 -19.30 16.01 11.47
N GLU A 246 -19.60 16.82 12.48
CA GLU A 246 -20.55 16.46 13.54
C GLU A 246 -21.97 16.24 13.00
N GLN A 247 -22.40 17.07 12.04
CA GLN A 247 -23.73 16.99 11.42
C GLN A 247 -23.86 15.85 10.40
N LYS A 248 -22.86 15.66 9.52
CA LYS A 248 -22.94 14.76 8.36
C LYS A 248 -22.28 13.41 8.58
N LYS A 249 -21.41 13.28 9.60
CA LYS A 249 -20.51 12.14 9.84
C LYS A 249 -19.51 11.87 8.71
N GLU A 250 -19.30 12.87 7.85
CA GLU A 250 -18.35 12.87 6.74
C GLU A 250 -17.91 14.30 6.42
N ALA A 251 -16.73 14.45 5.81
CA ALA A 251 -16.23 15.71 5.27
C ALA A 251 -15.88 15.53 3.78
N PRO A 252 -16.03 16.57 2.94
CA PRO A 252 -15.61 16.51 1.55
C PRO A 252 -14.09 16.31 1.46
N SER A 253 -13.64 15.54 0.47
CA SER A 253 -12.21 15.40 0.20
C SER A 253 -11.61 16.64 -0.45
N LEU A 254 -10.28 16.77 -0.44
CA LEU A 254 -9.57 17.79 -1.23
C LEU A 254 -9.97 17.74 -2.71
N ILE A 255 -10.30 16.54 -3.21
CA ILE A 255 -10.69 16.31 -4.60
C ILE A 255 -12.15 16.73 -4.84
N ASP A 256 -13.05 16.50 -3.88
CA ASP A 256 -14.44 16.97 -3.97
C ASP A 256 -14.51 18.50 -3.95
N ILE A 257 -13.70 19.16 -3.10
CA ILE A 257 -13.60 20.62 -3.01
C ILE A 257 -13.21 21.27 -4.35
N VAL A 258 -12.34 20.63 -5.14
CA VAL A 258 -11.83 21.19 -6.41
C VAL A 258 -12.50 20.62 -7.65
N GLY A 259 -13.19 19.48 -7.54
CA GLY A 259 -13.77 18.74 -8.66
C GLY A 259 -14.88 19.51 -9.38
N GLY A 260 -15.65 20.31 -8.65
CA GLY A 260 -16.69 21.19 -9.21
C GLY A 260 -16.17 22.52 -9.79
N VAL A 261 -14.85 22.78 -9.78
CA VAL A 261 -14.29 24.10 -10.09
C VAL A 261 -13.70 24.12 -11.50
N PRO A 262 -14.04 25.12 -12.34
CA PRO A 262 -13.49 25.26 -13.69
C PRO A 262 -11.96 25.16 -13.74
N LEU A 263 -11.45 24.51 -14.78
CA LEU A 263 -10.02 24.34 -14.98
C LEU A 263 -9.40 25.67 -15.41
N ALA A 264 -8.60 26.27 -14.53
CA ALA A 264 -7.65 27.31 -14.93
C ALA A 264 -6.52 26.69 -15.76
N LYS A 265 -5.87 27.46 -16.63
CA LYS A 265 -4.61 27.05 -17.26
C LYS A 265 -3.45 27.35 -16.28
N PRO A 266 -2.54 26.40 -15.97
CA PRO A 266 -1.41 26.69 -15.11
C PRO A 266 -0.46 27.68 -15.82
N LEU A 267 -0.13 28.78 -15.15
CA LEU A 267 0.81 29.78 -15.66
C LEU A 267 2.18 29.53 -15.04
N LEU A 268 3.12 29.05 -15.85
CA LEU A 268 4.50 28.78 -15.46
C LEU A 268 5.44 29.75 -16.18
N PRO A 269 5.85 30.86 -15.54
CA PRO A 269 6.64 31.89 -16.21
C PRO A 269 8.05 31.42 -16.59
N ASN A 270 8.64 30.51 -15.81
CA ASN A 270 9.97 29.96 -16.03
C ASN A 270 9.92 28.43 -15.93
N MET A 271 9.59 27.77 -17.04
CA MET A 271 9.60 26.30 -17.12
C MET A 271 11.03 25.75 -16.96
N PRO A 272 11.27 24.84 -16.00
CA PRO A 272 12.56 24.14 -15.90
C PRO A 272 12.85 23.36 -17.19
N LYS A 273 14.02 23.59 -17.79
CA LYS A 273 14.53 22.73 -18.86
C LYS A 273 14.97 21.39 -18.26
N GLU A 274 14.03 20.46 -18.24
CA GLU A 274 14.25 19.10 -17.75
C GLU A 274 15.16 18.33 -18.72
N THR A 275 16.33 17.92 -18.23
CA THR A 275 17.25 17.06 -18.99
C THR A 275 16.78 15.62 -18.87
N LYS A 276 16.22 15.09 -19.97
CA LYS A 276 15.85 13.67 -20.05
C LYS A 276 17.12 12.82 -19.91
N LYS A 277 17.31 12.21 -18.73
CA LYS A 277 18.35 11.20 -18.51
C LYS A 277 17.95 9.93 -19.27
N GLU A 278 18.85 9.38 -20.07
CA GLU A 278 18.63 8.07 -20.69
C GLU A 278 18.80 6.96 -19.64
N GLY A 279 17.83 6.06 -19.58
CA GLY A 279 17.85 4.93 -18.65
C GLY A 279 18.71 3.79 -19.17
N ASN A 280 19.56 3.22 -18.31
CA ASN A 280 20.37 2.06 -18.62
C ASN A 280 19.67 0.77 -18.17
N MET A 281 19.10 0.02 -19.12
CA MET A 281 18.39 -1.23 -18.82
C MET A 281 19.33 -2.41 -18.47
N MET A 282 20.60 -2.38 -18.88
CA MET A 282 21.54 -3.50 -18.72
C MET A 282 21.68 -4.04 -17.29
N PRO A 283 21.89 -3.21 -16.23
CA PRO A 283 21.99 -3.70 -14.85
C PRO A 283 20.67 -4.24 -14.27
N ILE A 284 19.53 -4.02 -14.95
CA ILE A 284 18.22 -4.53 -14.53
C ILE A 284 17.96 -5.86 -15.23
N GLU A 285 18.17 -5.91 -16.54
CA GLU A 285 17.99 -7.11 -17.36
C GLU A 285 18.99 -8.23 -17.02
N GLY A 286 20.26 -7.89 -16.79
CA GLY A 286 21.28 -8.88 -16.41
C GLY A 286 20.97 -9.58 -15.08
N GLU A 287 20.44 -8.84 -14.12
CA GLU A 287 20.13 -9.34 -12.79
C GLU A 287 18.75 -10.04 -12.72
N PHE A 288 17.78 -9.64 -13.55
CA PHE A 288 16.59 -10.44 -13.83
C PHE A 288 16.94 -11.80 -14.44
N ALA A 289 17.83 -11.83 -15.44
CA ALA A 289 18.27 -13.08 -16.07
C ALA A 289 18.99 -14.01 -15.09
N LYS A 290 19.88 -13.46 -14.25
CA LYS A 290 20.59 -14.16 -13.17
C LYS A 290 19.63 -14.67 -12.08
N THR A 291 18.62 -13.88 -11.70
CA THR A 291 17.56 -14.30 -10.77
C THR A 291 16.80 -15.52 -11.32
N CYS A 292 16.42 -15.49 -12.59
CA CYS A 292 15.77 -16.63 -13.26
C CYS A 292 16.68 -17.86 -13.32
N GLU A 293 17.99 -17.66 -13.58
CA GLU A 293 19.00 -18.72 -13.57
C GLU A 293 19.14 -19.38 -12.20
N ILE A 294 19.13 -18.59 -11.11
CA ILE A 294 19.16 -19.08 -9.73
C ILE A 294 17.86 -19.83 -9.37
N LEU A 295 16.70 -19.24 -9.65
CA LEU A 295 15.39 -19.82 -9.26
C LEU A 295 15.06 -21.09 -10.05
N PHE A 296 15.30 -21.09 -11.37
CA PHE A 296 14.81 -22.14 -12.27
C PHE A 296 15.92 -23.04 -12.83
N GLY A 297 17.19 -22.70 -12.61
CA GLY A 297 18.36 -23.40 -13.15
C GLY A 297 18.70 -23.02 -14.60
N LYS A 298 17.98 -22.06 -15.21
CA LYS A 298 18.23 -21.52 -16.55
C LYS A 298 17.72 -20.08 -16.67
N ARG A 299 18.42 -19.27 -17.46
CA ARG A 299 17.93 -17.95 -17.89
C ARG A 299 16.65 -18.10 -18.70
N LEU A 300 15.71 -17.18 -18.50
CA LEU A 300 14.59 -17.00 -19.42
C LEU A 300 15.08 -16.32 -20.70
N PRO A 301 14.57 -16.69 -21.89
CA PRO A 301 14.94 -16.05 -23.15
C PRO A 301 14.26 -14.68 -23.29
N GLY A 302 14.92 -13.75 -23.97
CA GLY A 302 14.38 -12.42 -24.24
C GLY A 302 14.75 -11.36 -23.20
N ARG A 303 13.99 -10.25 -23.20
CA ARG A 303 14.19 -9.10 -22.30
C ARG A 303 13.13 -9.09 -21.20
N ILE A 304 13.35 -8.32 -20.13
CA ILE A 304 12.38 -8.23 -19.01
C ILE A 304 11.00 -7.71 -19.45
N ASP A 305 10.96 -6.85 -20.47
CA ASP A 305 9.72 -6.32 -21.05
C ASP A 305 8.85 -7.39 -21.72
N ASP A 306 9.45 -8.46 -22.26
CA ASP A 306 8.71 -9.58 -22.84
C ASP A 306 7.82 -10.27 -21.79
N TYR A 307 8.13 -10.09 -20.51
CA TYR A 307 7.45 -10.67 -19.34
C TYR A 307 6.56 -9.66 -18.60
N SER A 308 6.41 -8.44 -19.13
CA SER A 308 5.74 -7.31 -18.46
C SER A 308 4.31 -7.58 -18.00
N GLU A 309 3.49 -8.24 -18.83
CA GLU A 309 2.11 -8.64 -18.47
C GLU A 309 2.10 -9.60 -17.28
N TRP A 310 2.95 -10.64 -17.32
CA TRP A 310 3.06 -11.63 -16.25
C TRP A 310 3.51 -10.98 -14.94
N LEU A 311 4.61 -10.22 -14.99
CA LEU A 311 5.17 -9.53 -13.82
C LEU A 311 4.19 -8.52 -13.21
N SER A 312 3.47 -7.75 -14.02
CA SER A 312 2.52 -6.74 -13.51
C SER A 312 1.16 -7.30 -13.06
N ARG A 313 0.83 -8.56 -13.38
CA ARG A 313 -0.51 -9.17 -13.19
C ARG A 313 -1.09 -9.06 -11.77
N ARG A 314 -0.24 -9.10 -10.74
CA ARG A 314 -0.62 -9.02 -9.31
C ARG A 314 -0.04 -7.79 -8.61
N VAL A 315 0.34 -6.78 -9.40
CA VAL A 315 0.94 -5.53 -8.95
C VAL A 315 -0.10 -4.41 -9.08
N ARG A 316 0.09 -3.29 -8.37
CA ARG A 316 -0.78 -2.12 -8.53
C ARG A 316 -0.72 -1.61 -9.96
N LYS A 317 -1.89 -1.20 -10.47
CA LYS A 317 -2.02 -0.67 -11.82
C LYS A 317 -1.24 0.64 -11.94
N SER A 318 -0.76 0.96 -13.15
CA SER A 318 -0.24 2.28 -13.48
C SER A 318 -0.93 2.82 -14.72
N GLU A 319 -1.10 4.15 -14.76
CA GLU A 319 -1.64 4.88 -15.91
C GLU A 319 -0.65 5.99 -16.32
N GLN A 320 -0.56 6.26 -17.62
CA GLN A 320 0.12 7.43 -18.15
C GLN A 320 -0.91 8.50 -18.54
N HIS A 321 -0.64 9.75 -18.17
CA HIS A 321 -1.41 10.94 -18.53
C HIS A 321 -0.47 12.03 -19.03
N LEU A 322 -1.03 13.14 -19.52
CA LEU A 322 -0.25 14.30 -19.94
C LEU A 322 -0.36 15.42 -18.89
N SER A 323 0.75 16.12 -18.65
CA SER A 323 0.78 17.33 -17.83
C SER A 323 -0.13 18.40 -18.42
N ALA A 324 -0.92 19.04 -17.55
CA ALA A 324 -1.79 20.17 -17.86
C ALA A 324 -1.01 21.44 -18.27
N ALA A 325 0.29 21.51 -17.98
CA ALA A 325 1.15 22.64 -18.35
C ALA A 325 1.91 22.39 -19.66
N SER A 326 2.59 21.25 -19.77
CA SER A 326 3.58 21.00 -20.83
C SER A 326 3.19 19.91 -21.83
N GLY A 327 2.17 19.11 -21.52
CA GLY A 327 1.85 17.90 -22.29
C GLY A 327 2.85 16.75 -22.11
N LYS A 328 3.85 16.86 -21.22
CA LYS A 328 4.76 15.74 -20.89
C LYS A 328 4.00 14.58 -20.21
N THR A 329 4.50 13.36 -20.36
CA THR A 329 3.96 12.20 -19.65
C THR A 329 4.15 12.34 -18.13
N VAL A 330 3.05 12.19 -17.38
CA VAL A 330 3.01 12.02 -15.92
C VAL A 330 2.51 10.61 -15.62
N ARG A 331 3.13 9.88 -14.69
CA ARG A 331 2.68 8.52 -14.33
C ARG A 331 1.99 8.49 -12.98
N ARG A 332 0.76 7.98 -12.98
CA ARG A 332 -0.01 7.67 -11.77
C ARG A 332 0.02 6.17 -11.49
N TRP A 333 -0.07 5.80 -10.22
CA TRP A 333 -0.23 4.42 -9.77
C TRP A 333 -1.47 4.28 -8.92
N ASP A 334 -1.98 3.06 -8.82
CA ASP A 334 -2.98 2.63 -7.85
C ASP A 334 -2.35 2.53 -6.45
N TYR A 335 -1.96 3.70 -5.94
CA TYR A 335 -1.25 3.96 -4.70
C TYR A 335 -1.93 5.16 -4.05
N CYS A 336 -2.28 5.07 -2.77
CA CYS A 336 -2.75 6.20 -1.96
C CYS A 336 -3.84 7.06 -2.62
N ASN A 337 -4.77 6.41 -3.34
CA ASN A 337 -5.84 7.08 -4.07
C ASN A 337 -5.39 8.12 -5.11
N TYR A 338 -4.16 8.06 -5.62
CA TYR A 338 -3.65 8.92 -6.69
C TYR A 338 -4.47 8.82 -7.99
N PHE A 339 -5.26 7.76 -8.17
CA PHE A 339 -6.22 7.64 -9.27
C PHE A 339 -7.42 8.59 -9.17
N LEU A 340 -7.77 9.08 -7.98
CA LEU A 340 -8.81 10.10 -7.77
C LEU A 340 -8.38 11.51 -8.23
N LEU A 341 -7.08 11.78 -8.25
CA LEU A 341 -6.55 13.09 -8.68
C LEU A 341 -7.02 13.44 -10.10
N PRO A 342 -7.59 14.62 -10.38
CA PRO A 342 -8.15 14.92 -11.69
C PRO A 342 -7.09 14.86 -12.81
N LYS A 343 -7.32 14.01 -13.82
CA LYS A 343 -6.37 13.75 -14.94
C LYS A 343 -5.93 15.02 -15.67
N ASN A 344 -6.81 16.02 -15.75
CA ASN A 344 -6.59 17.33 -16.37
C ASN A 344 -5.92 18.38 -15.46
N ARG A 345 -5.54 18.02 -14.23
CA ARG A 345 -4.86 18.88 -13.24
C ARG A 345 -3.48 18.32 -12.84
N LEU A 346 -2.97 17.33 -13.58
CA LEU A 346 -1.67 16.71 -13.32
C LEU A 346 -0.51 17.58 -13.83
N LEU A 347 0.61 17.54 -13.12
CA LEU A 347 1.89 18.17 -13.47
C LEU A 347 3.05 17.20 -13.15
N THR A 348 4.17 17.31 -13.88
CA THR A 348 5.39 16.62 -13.45
C THR A 348 5.89 17.21 -12.12
N GLN A 349 6.72 16.49 -11.36
CA GLN A 349 7.24 17.02 -10.09
C GLN A 349 7.88 18.41 -10.24
N ALA A 350 8.71 18.60 -11.28
CA ALA A 350 9.40 19.87 -11.52
C ALA A 350 8.45 21.02 -11.85
N GLU A 351 7.36 20.74 -12.58
CA GLU A 351 6.32 21.71 -12.93
C GLU A 351 5.48 22.08 -11.71
N ALA A 352 5.09 21.08 -10.91
CA ALA A 352 4.34 21.28 -9.68
C ALA A 352 5.07 22.19 -8.69
N LEU A 353 6.38 21.98 -8.49
CA LEU A 353 7.20 22.84 -7.63
C LEU A 353 7.36 24.27 -8.17
N ALA A 354 7.61 24.43 -9.47
CA ALA A 354 7.69 25.76 -10.10
C ALA A 354 6.34 26.51 -10.04
N PHE A 355 5.23 25.78 -10.11
CA PHE A 355 3.89 26.34 -9.97
C PHE A 355 3.60 26.75 -8.53
N GLY A 356 3.92 25.91 -7.55
CA GLY A 356 3.69 26.16 -6.13
C GLY A 356 4.33 27.46 -5.63
N GLU A 357 5.57 27.75 -6.05
CA GLU A 357 6.29 28.97 -5.68
C GLU A 357 5.78 30.26 -6.36
N SER A 358 4.98 30.16 -7.43
CA SER A 358 4.51 31.32 -8.21
C SER A 358 3.01 31.57 -8.13
N ALA A 359 2.19 30.54 -7.91
CA ALA A 359 0.74 30.64 -7.81
C ALA A 359 0.28 30.70 -6.35
N ARG A 360 -0.49 31.74 -6.00
CA ARG A 360 -1.09 31.93 -4.67
C ARG A 360 -2.44 32.67 -4.74
N ILE A 361 -3.22 32.60 -3.65
CA ILE A 361 -4.34 33.51 -3.45
C ILE A 361 -3.87 34.92 -3.05
N SER A 362 -4.76 35.90 -3.16
CA SER A 362 -4.58 37.26 -2.64
C SER A 362 -5.02 37.37 -1.17
N ASP A 363 -4.53 38.38 -0.45
CA ASP A 363 -4.96 38.67 0.93
C ASP A 363 -6.49 38.78 1.08
N LYS A 364 -7.16 39.41 0.11
CA LYS A 364 -8.62 39.56 0.10
C LYS A 364 -9.34 38.22 -0.04
N GLU A 365 -8.79 37.29 -0.83
CA GLU A 365 -9.32 35.92 -0.94
C GLU A 365 -9.07 35.11 0.33
N ALA A 366 -7.93 35.31 1.00
CA ALA A 366 -7.61 34.64 2.26
C ALA A 366 -8.50 35.11 3.42
N GLU A 367 -8.75 36.41 3.53
CA GLU A 367 -9.60 36.99 4.59
C GLU A 367 -11.09 36.66 4.42
N GLY A 368 -11.56 36.48 3.18
CA GLY A 368 -12.94 36.11 2.85
C GLY A 368 -13.19 34.60 2.74
N LEU A 369 -12.29 33.75 3.22
CA LEU A 369 -12.34 32.31 2.99
C LEU A 369 -13.34 31.60 3.92
N THR A 370 -14.26 30.82 3.34
CA THR A 370 -15.19 29.91 4.02
C THR A 370 -15.20 28.55 3.31
N MET A 371 -15.78 27.51 3.92
CA MET A 371 -15.87 26.19 3.29
C MET A 371 -16.71 26.18 2.00
N GLU A 372 -17.68 27.08 1.83
CA GLU A 372 -18.47 27.24 0.60
C GLU A 372 -17.76 28.07 -0.48
N ALA A 373 -16.74 28.84 -0.09
CA ALA A 373 -15.95 29.69 -0.98
C ALA A 373 -14.61 29.05 -1.39
N VAL A 374 -14.06 28.15 -0.57
CA VAL A 374 -12.68 27.67 -0.70
C VAL A 374 -12.38 27.04 -2.06
N GLY A 375 -13.28 26.19 -2.58
CA GLY A 375 -13.09 25.57 -3.90
C GLY A 375 -12.84 26.60 -5.01
N ARG A 376 -13.59 27.72 -5.03
CA ARG A 376 -13.38 28.80 -6.02
C ARG A 376 -12.04 29.51 -5.82
N ALA A 377 -11.62 29.76 -4.58
CA ALA A 377 -10.36 30.42 -4.27
C ALA A 377 -9.14 29.56 -4.65
N ILE A 378 -9.18 28.26 -4.34
CA ILE A 378 -8.04 27.35 -4.49
C ILE A 378 -8.05 26.57 -5.81
N GLY A 379 -9.16 26.53 -6.54
CA GLY A 379 -9.26 25.79 -7.81
C GLY A 379 -8.34 26.29 -8.92
N LYS A 380 -7.81 27.52 -8.80
CA LYS A 380 -6.71 28.04 -9.64
C LYS A 380 -5.32 27.53 -9.24
N LEU A 381 -5.17 27.03 -8.01
CA LEU A 381 -3.94 26.49 -7.42
C LEU A 381 -3.89 24.96 -7.41
N ALA A 382 -5.07 24.33 -7.45
CA ALA A 382 -5.26 22.88 -7.35
C ALA A 382 -4.74 22.13 -8.59
N PHE A 383 -3.43 21.99 -8.64
CA PHE A 383 -2.68 21.11 -9.53
C PHE A 383 -1.88 20.11 -8.71
N PHE A 384 -1.77 18.90 -9.24
CA PHE A 384 -1.32 17.73 -8.51
C PHE A 384 -0.15 17.07 -9.22
N SER A 385 0.75 16.48 -8.46
CA SER A 385 1.79 15.59 -8.99
C SER A 385 1.68 14.25 -8.28
N THR A 386 2.03 13.16 -8.94
CA THR A 386 2.12 11.82 -8.32
C THR A 386 3.57 11.37 -8.18
N GLU A 387 4.50 12.32 -8.29
CA GLU A 387 5.92 12.11 -8.46
C GLU A 387 6.70 12.83 -7.35
N TYR A 388 7.55 12.09 -6.63
CA TYR A 388 8.53 12.69 -5.71
C TYR A 388 9.86 11.93 -5.72
N GLU A 389 10.95 12.64 -5.91
CA GLU A 389 12.30 12.12 -5.72
C GLU A 389 12.90 12.56 -4.36
N GLU A 390 13.44 11.62 -3.58
CA GLU A 390 14.17 11.89 -2.33
C GLU A 390 15.51 11.14 -2.24
N GLY A 391 16.54 11.82 -1.71
CA GLY A 391 17.87 11.25 -1.51
C GLY A 391 18.63 11.00 -2.82
N THR A 392 19.60 10.10 -2.79
CA THR A 392 20.45 9.78 -3.94
C THR A 392 19.82 8.67 -4.77
N ASN A 393 19.34 9.00 -5.98
CA ASN A 393 18.77 8.02 -6.90
C ASN A 393 19.56 7.92 -8.20
N THR A 394 19.82 6.70 -8.65
CA THR A 394 20.67 6.42 -9.82
C THR A 394 19.99 5.43 -10.76
N ASN A 395 19.91 5.76 -12.06
CA ASN A 395 19.31 4.89 -13.07
C ASN A 395 17.88 4.44 -12.70
N ILE A 396 17.02 5.44 -12.45
CA ILE A 396 15.59 5.25 -12.22
C ILE A 396 14.84 5.42 -13.54
N ILE A 397 14.05 4.42 -13.91
CA ILE A 397 13.39 4.34 -15.21
C ILE A 397 11.89 4.13 -14.97
N GLU A 398 11.07 5.14 -15.29
CA GLU A 398 9.60 5.10 -15.13
C GLU A 398 9.10 4.80 -13.69
N CYS A 399 9.91 5.06 -12.65
CA CYS A 399 9.47 4.99 -11.25
C CYS A 399 9.22 6.42 -10.74
N PRO A 400 7.97 6.82 -10.42
CA PRO A 400 7.64 8.20 -10.08
C PRO A 400 7.96 8.58 -8.63
N THR A 401 8.11 7.60 -7.72
CA THR A 401 8.35 7.85 -6.29
C THR A 401 9.59 7.11 -5.75
N PRO A 402 10.80 7.48 -6.22
CA PRO A 402 12.05 6.92 -5.73
C PRO A 402 12.63 7.63 -4.49
N THR A 403 12.96 6.85 -3.47
CA THR A 403 13.72 7.28 -2.29
C THR A 403 14.99 6.42 -2.17
N GLN A 404 16.17 7.04 -2.23
CA GLN A 404 17.49 6.41 -2.06
C GLN A 404 17.64 5.05 -2.79
N SER A 405 17.28 5.00 -4.07
CA SER A 405 17.16 3.75 -4.85
C SER A 405 18.04 3.74 -6.11
N ALA A 406 18.35 2.56 -6.64
CA ALA A 406 19.18 2.40 -7.83
C ALA A 406 18.62 1.36 -8.81
N ASN A 407 18.93 1.51 -10.10
CA ASN A 407 18.64 0.51 -11.15
C ASN A 407 17.20 -0.01 -11.10
N SER A 408 16.20 0.88 -10.99
CA SER A 408 14.81 0.49 -10.77
C SER A 408 13.92 0.85 -11.96
N TYR A 409 13.03 -0.05 -12.36
CA TYR A 409 12.24 0.07 -13.59
C TYR A 409 10.76 -0.25 -13.43
N ARG A 410 9.86 0.68 -13.79
CA ARG A 410 8.39 0.48 -13.71
C ARG A 410 7.95 -0.05 -12.34
N SER A 411 8.42 0.58 -11.28
CA SER A 411 8.07 0.24 -9.90
C SER A 411 7.64 1.49 -9.14
N SER A 412 6.75 1.37 -8.16
CA SER A 412 6.29 2.51 -7.35
C SER A 412 5.59 2.03 -6.08
N PRO A 413 5.78 2.70 -4.93
CA PRO A 413 6.99 3.45 -4.58
C PRO A 413 8.22 2.53 -4.59
N VAL A 414 9.44 3.11 -4.71
CA VAL A 414 10.70 2.37 -4.56
C VAL A 414 11.56 3.05 -3.51
N VAL A 415 11.75 2.38 -2.38
CA VAL A 415 12.42 2.96 -1.20
C VAL A 415 13.59 2.06 -0.85
N TYR A 416 14.80 2.63 -0.68
CA TYR A 416 16.03 1.90 -0.35
C TYR A 416 16.28 0.66 -1.22
N SER A 417 15.88 0.68 -2.50
CA SER A 417 15.79 -0.52 -3.34
C SER A 417 16.74 -0.47 -4.51
N LYS A 418 17.30 -1.62 -4.86
CA LYS A 418 18.22 -1.79 -5.98
C LYS A 418 17.71 -2.85 -6.95
N HIS A 419 17.94 -2.60 -8.24
CA HIS A 419 17.74 -3.57 -9.30
C HIS A 419 16.31 -4.17 -9.39
N CYS A 420 15.28 -3.48 -8.89
CA CYS A 420 13.91 -3.97 -8.91
C CYS A 420 13.18 -3.58 -10.20
N ALA A 421 12.18 -4.36 -10.61
CA ALA A 421 11.26 -3.92 -11.66
C ALA A 421 9.84 -4.44 -11.48
N TYR A 422 8.88 -3.82 -12.15
CA TYR A 422 7.47 -4.25 -12.16
C TYR A 422 6.94 -4.55 -10.74
N SER A 423 7.26 -3.71 -9.76
CA SER A 423 6.99 -4.02 -8.34
C SER A 423 6.37 -2.85 -7.60
N PHE A 424 5.55 -3.17 -6.59
CA PHE A 424 4.93 -2.20 -5.72
C PHE A 424 5.42 -2.37 -4.27
N TRP A 425 5.98 -1.28 -3.74
CA TRP A 425 6.54 -1.10 -2.40
C TRP A 425 7.61 -2.13 -1.93
N PRO A 426 8.80 -2.17 -2.55
CA PRO A 426 9.99 -2.77 -1.96
C PRO A 426 10.76 -1.76 -1.08
N ARG A 427 11.19 -2.22 0.12
CA ARG A 427 11.98 -1.46 1.12
C ARG A 427 12.68 -2.44 2.08
N SER A 428 13.87 -2.97 1.84
CA SER A 428 15.00 -2.45 1.07
C SER A 428 15.65 -3.63 0.33
N CYS A 429 15.65 -3.65 -1.00
CA CYS A 429 15.79 -4.91 -1.75
C CYS A 429 16.99 -4.96 -2.71
N GLU A 430 17.50 -6.17 -2.92
CA GLU A 430 18.37 -6.64 -4.01
C GLU A 430 17.93 -8.11 -4.27
N HIS A 431 16.87 -8.48 -5.00
CA HIS A 431 16.16 -7.96 -6.17
C HIS A 431 14.70 -8.48 -6.15
N VAL A 432 13.75 -7.76 -6.75
CA VAL A 432 12.39 -8.28 -7.01
C VAL A 432 11.81 -7.89 -8.36
N TYR A 433 11.03 -8.84 -8.89
CA TYR A 433 10.25 -8.65 -10.12
C TYR A 433 8.80 -9.19 -9.93
N GLY A 434 7.80 -8.32 -10.02
CA GLY A 434 6.37 -8.69 -9.98
C GLY A 434 5.67 -8.75 -8.60
N CYS A 435 6.15 -7.99 -7.60
CA CYS A 435 5.73 -8.12 -6.19
C CYS A 435 4.77 -7.00 -5.71
N ASN A 436 4.02 -7.21 -4.61
CA ASN A 436 3.02 -6.23 -4.11
C ASN A 436 3.11 -5.76 -2.64
N ALA A 437 4.06 -6.23 -1.85
CA ALA A 437 4.67 -5.50 -0.73
C ALA A 437 5.63 -6.45 -0.02
N MET A 438 6.83 -5.95 0.28
CA MET A 438 7.91 -6.73 0.88
C MET A 438 8.80 -5.84 1.73
N PHE A 439 9.48 -6.43 2.70
CA PHE A 439 10.54 -5.74 3.44
C PHE A 439 11.73 -6.70 3.60
N ASP A 440 12.78 -6.38 2.83
CA ASP A 440 14.04 -7.08 2.60
C ASP A 440 13.94 -8.49 1.95
N SER A 441 14.74 -8.74 0.91
CA SER A 441 14.91 -10.06 0.27
C SER A 441 16.21 -10.13 -0.51
N GLU A 442 16.68 -11.35 -0.77
CA GLU A 442 17.72 -11.64 -1.76
C GLU A 442 17.18 -12.55 -2.86
N PHE A 443 16.92 -11.94 -4.03
CA PHE A 443 16.34 -12.50 -5.27
C PHE A 443 14.98 -13.22 -5.12
N CYS A 444 13.86 -12.58 -5.50
CA CYS A 444 12.58 -13.28 -5.66
C CYS A 444 11.70 -12.73 -6.80
N ILE A 445 10.78 -13.56 -7.31
CA ILE A 445 9.84 -13.22 -8.38
C ILE A 445 8.44 -13.68 -7.95
N HIS A 446 7.43 -12.82 -8.14
CA HIS A 446 6.04 -13.09 -7.73
C HIS A 446 5.90 -13.46 -6.24
N CYS A 447 6.28 -12.55 -5.35
CA CYS A 447 6.09 -12.73 -3.91
C CYS A 447 5.25 -11.57 -3.33
N TYR A 448 4.34 -11.90 -2.42
CA TYR A 448 3.28 -11.00 -1.97
C TYR A 448 3.16 -11.00 -0.45
N HIS A 449 2.98 -9.82 0.14
CA HIS A 449 2.71 -9.62 1.57
C HIS A 449 3.62 -10.43 2.51
N SER A 450 4.89 -10.60 2.11
CA SER A 450 5.86 -11.54 2.71
C SER A 450 7.13 -10.81 3.15
N VAL A 451 7.86 -11.39 4.10
CA VAL A 451 8.99 -10.74 4.78
C VAL A 451 10.19 -11.69 4.86
N LYS A 452 11.40 -11.17 4.59
CA LYS A 452 12.68 -11.92 4.64
C LYS A 452 12.69 -13.20 3.81
N LEU A 453 12.33 -13.11 2.53
CA LEU A 453 12.41 -14.22 1.59
C LEU A 453 13.78 -14.29 0.90
N LYS A 454 14.23 -15.51 0.55
CA LYS A 454 15.48 -15.72 -0.20
C LYS A 454 15.28 -16.78 -1.27
N ARG A 455 15.52 -16.44 -2.55
CA ARG A 455 15.37 -17.37 -3.69
C ARG A 455 13.98 -18.05 -3.74
N CYS A 456 12.92 -17.27 -3.50
CA CYS A 456 11.55 -17.77 -3.46
C CYS A 456 10.73 -17.36 -4.70
N PHE A 457 9.64 -18.09 -4.95
CA PHE A 457 8.79 -17.92 -6.13
C PHE A 457 7.30 -18.22 -5.85
N GLU A 458 6.36 -17.35 -6.25
CA GLU A 458 4.92 -17.55 -6.01
C GLU A 458 4.61 -17.79 -4.52
N MET A 459 4.98 -16.83 -3.66
CA MET A 459 4.75 -16.88 -2.20
C MET A 459 3.75 -15.82 -1.77
N ASP A 460 2.87 -16.14 -0.82
CA ASP A 460 2.00 -15.15 -0.18
C ASP A 460 1.98 -15.26 1.36
N THR A 461 1.96 -14.13 2.06
CA THR A 461 1.85 -14.05 3.53
C THR A 461 2.93 -14.90 4.27
N CYS A 462 4.11 -15.09 3.66
CA CYS A 462 5.18 -15.94 4.17
C CYS A 462 6.29 -15.17 4.89
N ARG A 463 7.00 -15.82 5.81
CA ARG A 463 8.04 -15.20 6.65
C ARG A 463 9.27 -16.10 6.83
N ASP A 464 10.46 -15.51 6.69
CA ASP A 464 11.75 -16.16 6.96
C ASP A 464 11.98 -17.47 6.15
N CYS A 465 11.41 -17.55 4.93
CA CYS A 465 11.47 -18.74 4.06
C CYS A 465 12.58 -18.65 2.99
N THR A 466 13.15 -19.80 2.61
CA THR A 466 14.25 -19.89 1.63
C THR A 466 14.03 -21.01 0.60
N ASP A 467 14.42 -20.78 -0.66
CA ASP A 467 14.38 -21.76 -1.78
C ASP A 467 13.01 -22.44 -2.01
N SER A 468 11.92 -21.76 -1.64
CA SER A 468 10.57 -22.33 -1.58
C SER A 468 9.61 -21.71 -2.60
N MET A 469 8.56 -22.44 -3.01
CA MET A 469 7.64 -21.98 -4.05
C MET A 469 6.17 -22.43 -3.93
N PHE A 470 5.23 -21.60 -4.39
CA PHE A 470 3.78 -21.85 -4.25
C PHE A 470 3.35 -22.07 -2.79
N CYS A 471 3.87 -21.26 -1.87
CA CYS A 471 3.54 -21.38 -0.45
C CYS A 471 2.71 -20.19 0.07
N HIS A 472 1.79 -20.48 0.98
CA HIS A 472 0.94 -19.48 1.64
C HIS A 472 1.05 -19.60 3.16
N ASN A 473 1.14 -18.46 3.86
CA ASN A 473 1.14 -18.39 5.33
C ASN A 473 2.12 -19.40 5.97
N CYS A 474 3.37 -19.41 5.47
CA CYS A 474 4.43 -20.30 5.93
C CYS A 474 5.53 -19.54 6.67
N GLU A 475 6.08 -20.15 7.72
CA GLU A 475 7.12 -19.55 8.56
C GLU A 475 8.35 -20.47 8.71
N ASN A 476 9.55 -19.94 8.45
CA ASN A 476 10.82 -20.68 8.57
C ASN A 476 10.83 -21.99 7.74
N VAL A 477 10.26 -21.95 6.53
CA VAL A 477 10.20 -23.09 5.60
C VAL A 477 11.33 -23.02 4.58
N HIS A 478 12.00 -24.15 4.35
CA HIS A 478 13.20 -24.24 3.52
C HIS A 478 13.04 -25.30 2.44
N GLU A 479 13.41 -24.99 1.20
CA GLU A 479 13.35 -25.96 0.09
C GLU A 479 12.03 -26.74 0.08
N SER A 480 10.90 -26.05 -0.03
CA SER A 480 9.58 -26.68 0.01
C SER A 480 8.63 -26.07 -1.01
N MET A 481 7.57 -26.81 -1.38
CA MET A 481 6.61 -26.34 -2.38
C MET A 481 5.16 -26.74 -2.10
N PHE A 482 4.21 -25.92 -2.58
CA PHE A 482 2.76 -26.15 -2.39
C PHE A 482 2.38 -26.30 -0.91
N CYS A 483 3.05 -25.57 -0.02
CA CYS A 483 2.85 -25.66 1.43
C CYS A 483 1.96 -24.50 1.92
N PHE A 484 0.98 -24.83 2.76
CA PHE A 484 -0.07 -23.92 3.21
C PHE A 484 -0.22 -24.04 4.72
N ASN A 485 -0.08 -22.93 5.45
CA ASN A 485 -0.34 -22.87 6.90
C ASN A 485 0.57 -23.78 7.74
N VAL A 486 1.88 -23.78 7.47
CA VAL A 486 2.86 -24.65 8.15
C VAL A 486 4.13 -23.91 8.56
N LYS A 487 4.87 -24.47 9.51
CA LYS A 487 6.10 -23.90 10.06
C LYS A 487 7.23 -24.92 10.08
N ASN A 488 8.48 -24.46 9.99
CA ASN A 488 9.70 -25.23 10.24
C ASN A 488 9.93 -26.49 9.36
N LEU A 489 9.28 -26.60 8.21
CA LEU A 489 9.45 -27.76 7.31
C LEU A 489 10.66 -27.61 6.37
N ARG A 490 11.24 -28.74 5.97
CA ARG A 490 12.30 -28.81 4.97
C ARG A 490 12.12 -29.96 3.97
N TYR A 491 12.41 -29.71 2.68
CA TYR A 491 12.22 -30.71 1.62
C TYR A 491 10.77 -31.24 1.56
N ALA A 492 9.80 -30.35 1.77
CA ALA A 492 8.39 -30.67 1.89
C ALA A 492 7.59 -30.35 0.63
N ILE A 493 6.56 -31.17 0.37
CA ILE A 493 5.57 -30.93 -0.67
C ILE A 493 4.18 -31.14 -0.08
N GLY A 494 3.31 -30.14 -0.17
CA GLY A 494 1.94 -30.27 0.34
C GLY A 494 1.86 -30.54 1.84
N ASN A 495 2.64 -29.82 2.66
CA ASN A 495 2.71 -29.98 4.11
C ASN A 495 3.25 -31.34 4.61
N ALA A 496 4.02 -32.06 3.78
CA ALA A 496 4.68 -33.32 4.16
C ALA A 496 6.13 -33.36 3.68
N GLU A 497 7.07 -33.69 4.57
CA GLU A 497 8.49 -33.86 4.21
C GLU A 497 8.71 -35.14 3.39
N LEU A 498 9.45 -35.04 2.29
CA LEU A 498 9.76 -36.18 1.41
C LEU A 498 11.22 -36.64 1.50
N GLY A 499 12.08 -35.83 2.13
CA GLY A 499 13.53 -35.98 2.05
C GLY A 499 14.11 -35.40 0.74
N ARG A 500 15.39 -35.04 0.80
CA ARG A 500 16.08 -34.21 -0.21
C ARG A 500 16.00 -34.75 -1.64
N GLU A 501 16.27 -36.04 -1.83
CA GLU A 501 16.34 -36.65 -3.18
C GLU A 501 14.99 -36.60 -3.91
N LYS A 502 13.94 -37.08 -3.24
CA LYS A 502 12.56 -37.09 -3.76
C LYS A 502 12.05 -35.67 -4.02
N TYR A 503 12.34 -34.74 -3.12
CA TYR A 503 12.01 -33.33 -3.31
C TYR A 503 12.72 -32.75 -4.54
N LEU A 504 14.02 -32.98 -4.72
CA LEU A 504 14.77 -32.45 -5.88
C LEU A 504 14.29 -33.05 -7.21
N GLN A 505 13.88 -34.32 -7.22
CA GLN A 505 13.24 -34.96 -8.38
C GLN A 505 11.96 -34.22 -8.80
N VAL A 506 11.09 -33.89 -7.84
CA VAL A 506 9.84 -33.15 -8.10
C VAL A 506 10.11 -31.68 -8.43
N LYS A 507 11.06 -31.02 -7.76
CA LYS A 507 11.51 -29.66 -8.09
C LYS A 507 11.95 -29.56 -9.56
N GLY A 508 12.67 -30.57 -10.06
CA GLY A 508 13.03 -30.68 -11.47
C GLY A 508 11.84 -30.78 -12.44
N LEU A 509 10.73 -31.45 -12.06
CA LEU A 509 9.49 -31.49 -12.85
C LEU A 509 8.82 -30.11 -12.90
N VAL A 510 8.68 -29.47 -11.73
CA VAL A 510 8.07 -28.13 -11.60
C VAL A 510 8.86 -27.08 -12.38
N HIS A 511 10.19 -27.04 -12.24
CA HIS A 511 11.06 -26.13 -13.00
C HIS A 511 10.89 -26.30 -14.51
N ARG A 512 10.81 -27.53 -15.02
CA ARG A 512 10.59 -27.79 -16.47
C ARG A 512 9.25 -27.24 -16.95
N LYS A 513 8.17 -27.37 -16.17
CA LYS A 513 6.85 -26.81 -16.48
C LYS A 513 6.89 -25.27 -16.49
N ILE A 514 7.49 -24.64 -15.48
CA ILE A 514 7.65 -23.17 -15.39
C ILE A 514 8.46 -22.64 -16.59
N LEU A 515 9.66 -23.17 -16.82
CA LEU A 515 10.54 -22.75 -17.92
C LEU A 515 9.87 -22.93 -19.29
N LYS A 516 9.07 -23.99 -19.48
CA LYS A 516 8.29 -24.18 -20.71
C LYS A 516 7.21 -23.11 -20.87
N GLN A 517 6.41 -22.85 -19.83
CA GLN A 517 5.34 -21.85 -19.92
C GLN A 517 5.90 -20.43 -20.13
N LEU A 518 6.86 -19.99 -19.31
CA LEU A 518 7.49 -18.67 -19.46
C LEU A 518 8.30 -18.56 -20.77
N GLY A 519 9.02 -19.61 -21.15
CA GLY A 519 9.81 -19.66 -22.38
C GLY A 519 8.99 -19.65 -23.68
N GLN A 520 7.74 -20.11 -23.66
CA GLN A 520 6.85 -20.16 -24.83
C GLN A 520 5.75 -19.10 -24.84
N ARG A 521 5.19 -18.76 -23.67
CA ARG A 521 3.99 -17.90 -23.52
C ARG A 521 4.27 -16.59 -22.80
N ARG A 522 5.49 -16.39 -22.26
CA ARG A 522 5.87 -15.27 -21.38
C ARG A 522 4.99 -15.08 -20.13
N ASN A 523 4.20 -16.09 -19.78
CA ASN A 523 3.19 -16.05 -18.72
C ASN A 523 3.02 -17.44 -18.10
N LEU A 524 2.52 -17.49 -16.87
CA LEU A 524 2.31 -18.71 -16.08
C LEU A 524 0.83 -18.86 -15.73
N GLU A 525 0.24 -20.02 -16.03
CA GLU A 525 -1.20 -20.26 -15.85
C GLU A 525 -1.61 -20.32 -14.37
N LYS A 526 -0.78 -20.99 -13.55
CA LYS A 526 -0.98 -21.12 -12.11
C LYS A 526 -0.12 -20.12 -11.34
N ASP A 527 -0.72 -19.42 -10.38
CA ASP A 527 -0.09 -18.52 -9.43
C ASP A 527 -0.54 -18.86 -7.99
N ILE A 528 0.09 -18.26 -6.98
CA ILE A 528 -0.25 -18.54 -5.58
C ILE A 528 -1.72 -18.22 -5.23
N TYR A 529 -2.37 -17.34 -5.99
CA TYR A 529 -3.77 -16.94 -5.78
C TYR A 529 -4.80 -17.89 -6.42
N ASN A 530 -4.40 -18.70 -7.40
CA ASN A 530 -5.30 -19.57 -8.16
C ASN A 530 -4.95 -21.08 -8.08
N VAL A 531 -3.84 -21.44 -7.42
CA VAL A 531 -3.42 -22.83 -7.21
C VAL A 531 -4.43 -23.61 -6.36
N GLY A 532 -5.08 -22.96 -5.39
CA GLY A 532 -6.09 -23.56 -4.49
C GLY A 532 -7.53 -23.59 -5.00
N MET A 533 -7.81 -23.07 -6.19
CA MET A 533 -9.18 -23.04 -6.74
C MET A 533 -9.67 -24.45 -7.09
N GLN A 534 -10.90 -24.76 -6.68
CA GLN A 534 -11.64 -25.91 -7.21
C GLN A 534 -12.15 -25.56 -8.63
N LYS A 535 -11.96 -26.49 -9.57
CA LYS A 535 -12.51 -26.44 -10.94
C LYS A 535 -13.70 -27.39 -11.05
#